data_AF-A0A1Q7IKQ2-F1
#
_entry.id   AF-A0A1Q7IKQ2-F1
#
_cell.length_a   1.000
_cell.length_b   1.000
_cell.length_c   1.000
_cell.angle_alpha   90.00
_cell.angle_beta   90.00
_cell.angle_gamma   90.00
#
_symmetry.space_group_name_H-M   'P 1'
#
loop_
_entity.id
_entity.type
_entity.pdbx_description
1 polymer ?
#
loop_
_entity_poly.entity_id
_entity_poly.type
_entity_poly.pdbx_seq_one_letter_code
_entity_poly.pdbx_strand_id
1 'polypeptide(L)'
;MPKAIISGADLVGIDTTILVALQAEFLGETRNRAKCGFRPRKINPEWGAQRLVNLIGVWHDQLIEILGAMGIRDVRRLRGDIGRSMMDSELREQSFEGIAWAT
;
A
#
# COMPACT_ATOMS: atom_id res chain seq x y z
N MET A 1 -1.56 -2.86 0.40
CA MET A 1 -1.77 -4.13 -0.33
C MET A 1 -1.90 -5.33 0.63
N PRO A 2 -0.88 -5.80 1.37
CA PRO A 2 -0.98 -7.05 2.15
C PRO A 2 -2.01 -6.99 3.28
N LYS A 3 -2.08 -5.85 4.00
CA LYS A 3 -3.08 -5.64 5.07
C LYS A 3 -4.53 -5.71 4.57
N ALA A 4 -4.80 -5.28 3.34
CA ALA A 4 -6.14 -5.40 2.77
C ALA A 4 -6.48 -6.88 2.47
N ILE A 5 -5.53 -7.63 1.90
CA ILE A 5 -5.70 -9.05 1.60
C ILE A 5 -5.90 -9.85 2.89
N ILE A 6 -5.03 -9.68 3.90
CA ILE A 6 -5.17 -10.41 5.17
C ILE A 6 -6.48 -10.09 5.89
N SER A 7 -7.01 -8.88 5.71
CA SER A 7 -8.34 -8.48 6.20
C SER A 7 -9.51 -9.07 5.40
N GLY A 8 -9.25 -9.83 4.33
CA GLY A 8 -10.25 -10.56 3.55
C GLY A 8 -10.51 -10.02 2.15
N ALA A 9 -9.84 -8.95 1.70
CA ALA A 9 -10.08 -8.40 0.37
C ALA A 9 -9.59 -9.33 -0.76
N ASP A 10 -10.44 -9.54 -1.77
CA ASP A 10 -10.06 -10.29 -2.99
C ASP A 10 -9.31 -9.43 -4.02
N LEU A 11 -9.48 -8.10 -3.97
CA LEU A 11 -8.86 -7.14 -4.88
C LEU A 11 -8.49 -5.85 -4.15
N VAL A 12 -7.43 -5.20 -4.61
CA VAL A 12 -7.03 -3.88 -4.15
C VAL A 12 -6.78 -2.98 -5.36
N GLY A 13 -7.55 -1.89 -5.45
CA GLY A 13 -7.40 -0.88 -6.48
C GLY A 13 -6.28 0.10 -6.15
N ILE A 14 -5.59 0.58 -7.19
CA ILE A 14 -4.50 1.56 -7.07
C ILE A 14 -4.83 2.76 -7.93
N ASP A 15 -4.62 3.95 -7.39
CA ASP A 15 -5.00 5.22 -8.04
C ASP A 15 -3.86 6.22 -7.92
N THR A 16 -3.72 6.86 -6.75
CA THR A 16 -2.68 7.90 -6.52
C THR A 16 -1.26 7.37 -6.73
N THR A 17 -0.99 6.10 -6.45
CA THR A 17 0.34 5.51 -6.66
C THR A 17 0.74 5.50 -8.14
N ILE A 18 -0.22 5.35 -9.05
CA ILE A 18 0.03 5.43 -10.50
C ILE A 18 0.55 6.83 -10.84
N LEU A 19 -0.10 7.87 -10.32
CA LEU A 19 0.31 9.26 -10.51
C LEU A 19 1.73 9.50 -9.96
N VAL A 20 2.02 8.97 -8.77
CA VAL A 20 3.36 9.04 -8.17
C VAL A 20 4.41 8.32 -9.01
N ALA A 21 4.10 7.12 -9.52
CA ALA A 21 5.04 6.36 -10.36
C ALA A 21 5.38 7.07 -11.67
N LEU A 22 4.39 7.77 -12.24
CA LEU A 22 4.54 8.64 -13.42
C LEU A 22 5.15 10.01 -13.09
N GLN A 23 5.57 10.23 -11.84
CA GLN A 23 6.18 11.47 -11.36
C GLN A 23 5.28 12.69 -11.61
N ALA A 24 3.99 12.56 -11.30
CA ALA A 24 3.05 13.68 -11.32
C ALA A 24 3.46 14.74 -10.27
N GLU A 25 3.42 16.01 -10.67
CA GLU A 25 3.60 17.14 -9.76
C GLU A 25 2.24 17.59 -9.22
N PHE A 26 1.97 17.28 -7.95
CA PHE A 26 0.73 17.67 -7.28
C PHE A 26 0.73 19.17 -6.95
N LEU A 27 -0.41 19.82 -7.17
CA LEU A 27 -0.61 21.23 -6.86
C LEU A 27 -1.13 21.39 -5.43
N GLY A 28 -0.24 21.77 -4.51
CA GLY A 28 -0.59 22.06 -3.11
C GLY A 28 -1.01 20.82 -2.31
N GLU A 29 -1.79 21.05 -1.25
CA GLU A 29 -2.28 19.98 -0.38
C GLU A 29 -3.48 19.26 -1.00
N THR A 30 -3.29 18.00 -1.42
CA THR A 30 -4.29 17.15 -2.08
C THR A 30 -5.36 16.58 -1.13
N ARG A 31 -5.75 17.36 -0.11
CA ARG A 31 -6.69 16.95 0.96
C ARG A 31 -8.15 16.85 0.47
N ASN A 32 -8.51 17.63 -0.54
CA ASN A 32 -9.84 17.62 -1.13
C ASN A 32 -9.77 17.19 -2.60
N ARG A 33 -10.42 16.08 -2.95
CA ARG A 33 -10.44 15.54 -4.32
C ARG A 33 -10.98 16.53 -5.35
N ALA A 34 -11.96 17.36 -5.01
CA ALA A 34 -12.55 18.34 -5.92
C ALA A 34 -11.61 19.52 -6.26
N LYS A 35 -10.59 19.77 -5.43
CA LYS A 35 -9.59 20.83 -5.63
C LYS A 35 -8.21 20.28 -5.99
N CYS A 36 -8.10 18.95 -6.11
CA CYS A 36 -6.84 18.29 -6.41
C CYS A 36 -6.50 18.50 -7.89
N GLY A 37 -5.35 19.10 -8.15
CA GLY A 37 -4.82 19.31 -9.49
C GLY A 37 -3.39 18.81 -9.61
N PHE A 38 -2.97 18.61 -10.86
CA PHE A 38 -1.61 18.19 -11.19
C PHE A 38 -1.08 19.15 -12.26
N ARG A 39 0.23 19.44 -12.27
CA ARG A 39 0.80 20.15 -13.41
C ARG A 39 0.76 19.26 -14.65
N PRO A 40 0.18 19.73 -15.77
CA PRO A 40 0.22 18.98 -17.02
C PRO A 40 1.65 18.72 -17.45
N ARG A 41 1.94 17.49 -17.87
CA ARG A 41 3.25 17.07 -18.35
C ARG A 41 3.08 16.11 -19.52
N LYS A 42 3.90 16.26 -20.55
CA LYS A 42 4.00 15.27 -21.62
C LYS A 42 4.79 14.06 -21.11
N ILE A 43 4.24 12.88 -21.32
CA ILE A 43 4.85 11.61 -20.94
C ILE A 43 5.12 10.83 -22.22
N ASN A 44 6.36 10.35 -22.38
CA ASN A 44 6.65 9.33 -23.37
C ASN A 44 5.93 8.02 -22.94
N PRO A 45 5.04 7.44 -23.77
CA PRO A 45 4.26 6.27 -23.38
C PRO A 45 5.10 5.05 -22.98
N GLU A 46 6.21 4.80 -23.68
CA GLU A 46 7.08 3.65 -23.41
C GLU A 46 7.76 3.77 -22.04
N TRP A 47 8.25 4.96 -21.72
CA TRP A 47 8.81 5.28 -20.41
C TRP A 47 7.76 5.15 -19.30
N GLY A 48 6.55 5.68 -19.54
CA GLY A 48 5.44 5.59 -18.59
C GLY A 48 5.02 4.15 -18.32
N ALA A 49 4.90 3.34 -19.37
CA ALA A 49 4.62 1.92 -19.25
C ALA A 49 5.68 1.19 -18.42
N GLN A 50 6.97 1.44 -18.68
CA GLN A 50 8.05 0.82 -17.91
C GLN A 50 8.01 1.23 -16.43
N ARG A 51 7.64 2.48 -16.11
CA ARG A 51 7.46 2.94 -14.73
C ARG A 51 6.37 2.16 -14.00
N LEU A 52 5.25 1.88 -14.67
CA LEU A 52 4.14 1.10 -14.11
C LEU A 52 4.50 -0.38 -13.93
N VAL A 53 5.19 -0.97 -14.91
CA VAL A 53 5.74 -2.34 -14.78
C VAL A 53 6.66 -2.43 -13.57
N ASN A 54 7.58 -1.48 -13.40
CA ASN A 54 8.50 -1.47 -12.26
C ASN A 54 7.76 -1.29 -10.92
N LEU A 55 6.72 -0.44 -10.88
CA LEU A 55 5.89 -0.26 -9.67
C LEU A 55 5.22 -1.57 -9.26
N ILE A 56 4.60 -2.27 -10.21
CA ILE A 56 3.93 -3.54 -9.91
C ILE A 56 4.94 -4.64 -9.57
N GLY A 57 6.09 -4.67 -10.25
CA GLY A 57 7.20 -5.58 -9.95
C GLY A 57 7.67 -5.46 -8.50
N VAL A 58 8.02 -4.26 -8.04
CA VAL A 58 8.51 -4.09 -6.65
C VAL A 58 7.43 -4.42 -5.62
N TRP A 59 6.16 -4.13 -5.90
CA TRP A 59 5.07 -4.50 -5.00
C TRP A 59 4.81 -6.01 -4.96
N HIS A 60 5.02 -6.70 -6.08
CA HIS A 60 4.96 -8.16 -6.12
C HIS A 60 6.09 -8.77 -5.28
N ASP A 61 7.32 -8.26 -5.44
CA ASP A 61 8.48 -8.72 -4.67
C ASP A 61 8.28 -8.49 -3.16
N GLN A 62 7.80 -7.32 -2.77
CA GLN A 62 7.48 -7.01 -1.37
C GLN A 62 6.37 -7.91 -0.81
N LEU A 63 5.37 -8.27 -1.63
CA LEU A 63 4.36 -9.23 -1.22
C LEU A 63 4.98 -10.63 -1.02
N ILE A 64 5.86 -11.07 -1.91
CA ILE A 64 6.57 -12.35 -1.78
C ILE A 64 7.42 -12.37 -0.51
N GLU A 65 8.16 -11.29 -0.21
CA GLU A 65 8.97 -11.19 1.01
C GLU A 65 8.11 -11.37 2.28
N ILE A 66 6.97 -10.69 2.35
CA ILE A 66 6.03 -10.81 3.47
C ILE A 66 5.47 -12.24 3.55
N LEU A 67 5.02 -12.80 2.43
CA LEU A 67 4.50 -14.17 2.39
C LEU A 67 5.56 -15.19 2.82
N GLY A 68 6.80 -15.02 2.37
CA GLY A 68 7.95 -15.84 2.73
C GLY A 68 8.25 -15.79 4.24
N ALA A 69 8.30 -14.59 4.82
CA ALA A 69 8.47 -14.40 6.26
C ALA A 69 7.34 -15.03 7.08
N MET A 70 6.13 -15.10 6.52
CA MET A 70 4.98 -15.77 7.13
C MET A 70 4.92 -17.28 6.86
N GLY A 71 5.84 -17.85 6.09
CA GLY A 71 5.80 -19.26 5.68
C GLY A 71 4.63 -19.61 4.75
N ILE A 72 4.07 -18.61 4.06
CA ILE A 72 2.95 -18.74 3.13
C ILE A 72 3.52 -18.78 1.70
N ARG A 73 3.07 -19.76 0.92
CA ARG A 73 3.49 -19.93 -0.49
C ARG A 73 2.41 -19.55 -1.52
N ASP A 74 1.23 -19.18 -1.03
CA ASP A 74 0.07 -18.84 -1.86
C ASP A 74 -0.68 -17.67 -1.24
N VAL A 75 -0.78 -16.56 -1.98
CA VAL A 75 -1.46 -15.33 -1.51
C VAL A 75 -2.90 -15.58 -1.09
N ARG A 76 -3.59 -16.59 -1.64
CA ARG A 76 -4.97 -16.93 -1.27
C ARG A 76 -5.07 -17.44 0.17
N ARG A 77 -3.98 -17.98 0.73
CA ARG A 77 -3.90 -18.41 2.13
C ARG A 77 -3.72 -17.24 3.10
N LEU A 78 -3.24 -16.10 2.61
CA LEU A 78 -3.18 -14.87 3.42
C LEU A 78 -4.59 -14.29 3.63
N ARG A 79 -5.49 -14.46 2.65
CA ARG A 79 -6.81 -13.86 2.67
C ARG A 79 -7.63 -14.33 3.88
N GLY A 80 -7.98 -13.39 4.77
CA GLY A 80 -8.77 -13.66 5.97
C GLY A 80 -7.97 -14.24 7.14
N ASP A 81 -6.64 -14.33 7.05
CA ASP A 81 -5.75 -14.78 8.15
C ASP A 81 -5.55 -13.66 9.20
N ILE A 82 -6.65 -13.04 9.63
CA ILE A 82 -6.68 -11.84 10.49
C ILE A 82 -5.97 -12.09 11.84
N GLY A 83 -6.02 -13.32 12.35
CA GLY A 83 -5.36 -13.69 13.61
C GLY A 83 -3.83 -13.56 13.59
N ARG A 84 -3.21 -13.43 12.40
CA ARG A 84 -1.78 -13.15 12.22
C ARG A 84 -1.50 -11.72 11.77
N SER A 85 -2.53 -10.89 11.67
CA SER A 85 -2.39 -9.48 11.35
C SER A 85 -1.94 -8.69 12.58
N MET A 86 -1.11 -7.67 12.37
CA MET A 86 -0.78 -6.72 13.43
C MET A 86 -1.66 -5.47 13.26
N MET A 87 -2.62 -5.29 14.15
CA MET A 87 -3.51 -4.12 14.16
C MET A 87 -2.96 -3.01 15.06
N ASP A 88 -3.19 -1.75 14.67
CA ASP A 88 -2.65 -0.60 15.40
C ASP A 88 -3.13 -0.54 16.85
N SER A 89 -4.42 -0.80 17.09
CA SER A 89 -5.00 -0.79 18.44
C SER A 89 -4.33 -1.81 19.35
N GLU A 90 -4.16 -3.04 18.88
CA GLU A 90 -3.54 -4.13 19.64
C GLU A 90 -2.05 -3.85 19.91
N LEU A 91 -1.32 -3.38 18.89
CA LEU A 91 0.09 -3.03 19.02
C LEU A 91 0.28 -1.87 20.01
N ARG A 92 -0.59 -0.86 19.97
CA ARG A 92 -0.49 0.29 20.88
C ARG A 92 -0.78 -0.12 22.31
N GLU A 93 -1.82 -0.91 22.55
CA GLU A 93 -2.11 -1.44 23.88
C GLU A 93 -0.91 -2.25 24.41
N GLN A 94 -0.41 -3.22 23.63
CA GLN A 94 0.74 -4.06 24.04
C GLN A 94 2.04 -3.28 24.23
N SER A 95 2.28 -2.24 23.43
CA SER A 95 3.54 -1.46 23.50
C SER A 95 3.53 -0.38 24.57
N PHE A 96 2.35 0.14 24.91
CA PHE A 96 2.19 1.29 25.80
C PHE A 96 1.44 0.97 27.10
N GLU A 97 1.16 -0.30 27.38
CA GLU A 97 0.62 -0.74 28.66
C GLU A 97 1.51 -0.23 29.82
N GLY A 98 0.90 0.50 30.75
CA GLY A 98 1.61 1.10 31.89
C GLY A 98 2.31 2.45 31.60
N ILE A 99 2.22 3.00 30.39
CA ILE A 99 2.73 4.34 30.07
C ILE A 99 1.58 5.35 30.21
N ALA A 100 1.56 6.06 31.34
CA ALA A 100 0.46 6.93 31.78
C ALA A 100 0.06 8.08 30.83
N TRP A 101 0.90 8.41 29.84
CA TRP A 101 0.61 9.47 28.85
C TRP A 101 0.28 8.94 27.45
N ALA A 102 0.41 7.63 27.22
CA ALA A 102 0.34 7.02 25.88
C ALA A 102 -0.99 6.30 25.57
N THR A 103 -1.91 6.26 26.55
CA THR A 103 -3.30 5.82 26.41
C THR A 103 -4.22 7.01 26.19
#